data_AF-A0A1Z9FN57-F1
#
_entry.id   AF-A0A1Z9FN57-F1
#
_cell.length_a   1.000
_cell.length_b   1.000
_cell.length_c   1.000
_cell.angle_alpha   90.00
_cell.angle_beta   90.00
_cell.angle_gamma   90.00
#
_symmetry.space_group_name_H-M   'P 1'
#
loop_
_entity.id
_entity.type
_entity.pdbx_description
1 polymer ?
#
loop_
_entity_poly.entity_id
_entity_poly.type
_entity_poly.pdbx_seq_one_letter_code
_entity_poly.pdbx_strand_id
1 'polypeptide(L)'
;MIKGLNKILNQLGLDIKDFEDIKMILDRSPTLTELAIYSAMWSEHCSYKSSKYWLKQLNTIAPWVIQGPGENAGVIDIGDDDAIVFKIESHNHPSFIEPYQG
;
A
#
# COMPACT_ATOMS: atom_id res chain seq x y z
N MET A 1 -22.77 -13.36 -13.64
CA MET A 1 -21.74 -14.16 -12.94
C MET A 1 -20.51 -14.21 -13.83
N ILE A 2 -19.32 -13.83 -13.33
CA ILE A 2 -18.08 -13.91 -14.11
C ILE A 2 -17.74 -15.40 -14.33
N LYS A 3 -17.69 -15.85 -15.58
CA LYS A 3 -17.28 -17.23 -15.89
C LYS A 3 -15.83 -17.44 -15.46
N GLY A 4 -15.57 -18.52 -14.72
CA GLY A 4 -14.21 -18.84 -14.25
C GLY A 4 -13.72 -17.94 -13.12
N LEU A 5 -14.61 -17.37 -12.31
CA LEU A 5 -14.29 -16.47 -11.20
C LEU A 5 -13.11 -16.96 -10.35
N ASN A 6 -13.14 -18.20 -9.85
CA ASN A 6 -12.06 -18.75 -9.02
C ASN A 6 -10.68 -18.71 -9.71
N LYS A 7 -10.64 -18.92 -11.03
CA LYS A 7 -9.38 -18.84 -11.79
C LYS A 7 -8.87 -17.40 -11.85
N ILE A 8 -9.78 -16.44 -12.07
CA ILE A 8 -9.45 -15.01 -12.12
C ILE A 8 -8.97 -14.51 -10.75
N LEU A 9 -9.68 -14.87 -9.68
CA LEU A 9 -9.30 -14.50 -8.31
C LEU A 9 -7.90 -15.01 -7.97
N ASN A 10 -7.62 -16.29 -8.26
CA ASN A 10 -6.28 -16.87 -8.05
C ASN A 10 -5.19 -16.14 -8.86
N GLN A 11 -5.47 -15.73 -10.10
CA GLN A 11 -4.51 -14.97 -10.91
C GLN A 11 -4.25 -13.56 -10.35
N LEU A 12 -5.25 -12.97 -9.69
CA LEU A 12 -5.17 -11.67 -9.04
C LEU A 12 -4.66 -11.77 -7.59
N GLY A 13 -4.32 -12.96 -7.09
CA GLY A 13 -3.94 -13.16 -5.69
C GLY A 13 -5.04 -12.78 -4.69
N LEU A 14 -6.30 -12.85 -5.12
CA LEU A 14 -7.49 -12.61 -4.31
C LEU A 14 -8.18 -13.95 -3.98
N ASP A 15 -8.87 -14.00 -2.86
CA ASP A 15 -9.74 -15.13 -2.52
C ASP A 15 -11.24 -14.78 -2.65
N ILE A 16 -12.10 -15.75 -2.35
CA ILE A 16 -13.56 -15.56 -2.42
C ILE A 16 -14.05 -14.55 -1.38
N LYS A 17 -13.38 -14.47 -0.23
CA LYS A 17 -13.73 -13.50 0.82
C LYS A 17 -13.41 -12.09 0.34
N ASP A 18 -12.24 -11.87 -0.26
CA ASP A 18 -11.88 -10.59 -0.87
C ASP A 18 -12.93 -10.16 -1.90
N PHE A 19 -13.40 -11.09 -2.75
CA PHE A 19 -14.45 -10.79 -3.73
C PHE A 19 -15.76 -10.32 -3.08
N GLU A 20 -16.22 -10.98 -2.02
CA GLU A 20 -17.44 -10.58 -1.30
C GLU A 20 -17.24 -9.26 -0.54
N ASP A 21 -16.08 -9.03 0.07
CA ASP A 21 -15.73 -7.76 0.73
C ASP A 21 -15.74 -6.59 -0.29
N ILE A 22 -15.15 -6.79 -1.47
CA ILE A 22 -15.16 -5.80 -2.57
C ILE A 22 -16.59 -5.53 -3.04
N LYS A 23 -17.39 -6.58 -3.23
CA LYS A 23 -18.78 -6.45 -3.66
C LYS A 23 -19.62 -5.70 -2.63
N MET A 24 -19.37 -5.92 -1.34
CA MET A 24 -20.01 -5.19 -0.24
C MET A 24 -19.60 -3.72 -0.24
N ILE A 25 -18.32 -3.39 -0.46
CA ILE A 25 -17.82 -2.01 -0.53
C ILE A 25 -18.44 -1.25 -1.71
N LEU A 26 -18.59 -1.92 -2.85
CA LEU A 26 -19.13 -1.30 -4.07
C LEU A 26 -20.66 -1.30 -4.15
N ASP A 27 -21.34 -2.04 -3.27
CA ASP A 27 -22.78 -2.31 -3.31
C ASP A 27 -23.28 -2.90 -4.66
N ARG A 28 -22.39 -3.62 -5.35
CA ARG A 28 -22.67 -4.33 -6.60
C ARG A 28 -21.55 -5.30 -6.95
N SER A 29 -21.77 -6.16 -7.94
CA SER A 29 -20.68 -6.98 -8.48
C SER A 29 -19.59 -6.10 -9.13
N PRO A 30 -18.31 -6.31 -8.78
CA PRO A 30 -17.20 -5.61 -9.42
C PRO A 30 -17.01 -6.09 -10.87
N THR A 31 -16.55 -5.17 -11.71
CA THR A 31 -16.00 -5.49 -13.03
C THR A 31 -14.59 -6.10 -12.91
N LEU A 32 -14.07 -6.69 -13.99
CA LEU A 32 -12.71 -7.23 -14.00
C LEU A 32 -11.65 -6.15 -13.71
N THR A 33 -11.82 -4.95 -14.28
CA THR A 33 -10.90 -3.83 -14.05
C THR A 33 -10.90 -3.41 -12.58
N GLU A 34 -12.08 -3.34 -11.94
CA GLU A 34 -12.18 -3.02 -10.51
C GLU A 34 -11.51 -4.09 -9.66
N LEU A 35 -11.75 -5.38 -9.96
CA LEU A 35 -11.04 -6.48 -9.28
C LEU A 35 -9.52 -6.37 -9.40
N ALA A 36 -9.01 -6.01 -10.59
CA ALA A 36 -7.56 -5.82 -10.79
C ALA A 36 -7.02 -4.63 -10.00
N ILE A 37 -7.77 -3.53 -9.90
CA ILE A 37 -7.40 -2.38 -9.06
C ILE A 37 -7.37 -2.78 -7.58
N TYR A 38 -8.40 -3.47 -7.09
CA TYR A 38 -8.42 -3.96 -5.71
C TYR A 38 -7.26 -4.92 -5.42
N SER A 39 -6.95 -5.83 -6.35
CA SER A 39 -5.78 -6.72 -6.26
C SER A 39 -4.47 -5.94 -6.04
N ALA A 40 -4.22 -4.90 -6.85
CA ALA A 40 -3.03 -4.07 -6.69
C ALA A 40 -3.04 -3.30 -5.36
N MET A 41 -4.17 -2.67 -5.02
CA MET A 41 -4.28 -1.81 -3.84
C MET A 41 -4.28 -2.59 -2.51
N TRP A 42 -4.77 -3.83 -2.49
CA TRP A 42 -4.80 -4.70 -1.31
C TRP A 42 -3.60 -5.66 -1.22
N SER A 43 -2.66 -5.55 -2.17
CA SER A 43 -1.35 -6.21 -2.05
C SER A 43 -0.62 -5.75 -0.78
N GLU A 44 0.30 -6.57 -0.27
CA GLU A 44 1.09 -6.18 0.91
C GLU A 44 1.88 -4.89 0.67
N HIS A 45 2.41 -4.73 -0.55
CA HIS A 45 3.21 -3.58 -0.96
C HIS A 45 2.45 -2.24 -0.83
N CYS A 46 1.16 -2.22 -1.21
CA CYS A 46 0.34 -1.01 -1.15
C CYS A 46 -0.37 -0.84 0.20
N SER A 47 -0.88 -1.93 0.77
CA SER A 47 -1.78 -1.87 1.94
C SER A 47 -1.06 -1.95 3.28
N TYR A 48 0.18 -2.47 3.30
CA TYR A 48 0.93 -2.76 4.51
C TYR A 48 0.13 -3.67 5.48
N LYS A 49 -0.75 -4.54 4.98
CA LYS A 49 -1.72 -5.27 5.81
C LYS A 49 -1.09 -6.11 6.92
N SER A 50 0.12 -6.65 6.72
CA SER A 50 0.84 -7.37 7.77
C SER A 50 1.62 -6.46 8.73
N SER A 51 2.14 -5.33 8.23
CA SER A 51 3.11 -4.48 8.93
C SER A 51 2.49 -3.26 9.61
N LYS A 52 1.36 -2.77 9.12
CA LYS A 52 0.66 -1.55 9.60
C LYS A 52 0.38 -1.58 11.10
N TYR A 53 0.05 -2.74 11.67
CA TYR A 53 -0.18 -2.89 13.10
C TYR A 53 1.06 -2.54 13.93
N TRP A 54 2.22 -3.04 13.51
CA TRP A 54 3.50 -2.84 14.18
C TRP A 54 4.04 -1.43 13.97
N LEU A 55 3.93 -0.90 12.76
CA LEU A 55 4.39 0.45 12.43
C LEU A 55 3.68 1.54 13.26
N LYS A 56 2.41 1.31 13.62
CA LYS A 56 1.65 2.21 14.50
C LYS A 56 2.18 2.29 15.94
N GLN A 57 3.02 1.32 16.36
CA GLN A 57 3.59 1.31 17.71
C GLN A 57 4.85 2.17 17.82
N LEU A 58 5.39 2.67 16.71
CA LEU A 58 6.58 3.50 16.71
C LEU A 58 6.28 4.92 17.23
N ASN A 59 7.24 5.49 17.94
CA ASN A 59 7.14 6.88 18.41
C ASN A 59 7.30 7.82 17.22
N THR A 60 6.26 8.60 16.94
CA THR A 60 6.17 9.48 15.76
C THR A 60 5.90 10.94 16.13
N ILE A 61 5.88 11.26 17.43
CA ILE A 61 5.54 12.57 17.96
C ILE A 61 6.75 13.11 18.72
N ALA A 62 7.20 14.30 18.33
CA ALA A 62 8.16 15.10 19.07
C ALA A 62 7.98 16.58 18.68
N PRO A 63 8.46 17.55 19.49
CA PRO A 63 8.28 18.98 19.22
C PRO A 63 8.82 19.45 17.87
N TRP A 64 9.87 18.80 17.36
CA TRP A 64 10.51 19.10 16.08
C TRP A 64 9.91 18.35 14.88
N VAL A 65 8.85 17.55 15.08
CA VAL A 65 8.18 16.84 13.98
C VAL A 65 7.11 17.76 13.39
N ILE A 66 7.39 18.31 12.20
CA ILE A 66 6.40 19.08 11.43
C ILE A 66 5.39 18.11 10.79
N GLN A 67 5.88 17.01 10.20
CA GLN A 67 5.05 16.00 9.56
C GLN A 67 5.60 14.60 9.82
N GLY A 68 4.82 13.77 10.53
CA GLY A 68 5.07 12.35 10.74
C GLY A 68 4.49 11.46 9.62
N PRO A 69 4.37 10.13 9.86
CA PRO A 69 3.81 9.22 8.86
C PRO A 69 2.39 9.59 8.42
N GLY A 70 2.14 9.53 7.11
CA GLY A 70 0.83 9.84 6.50
C GLY A 70 0.97 10.45 5.11
N GLU A 71 2.04 11.23 4.91
CA GLU A 71 2.38 11.88 3.65
C GLU A 71 3.52 11.15 2.91
N ASN A 72 3.85 11.65 1.72
CA ASN A 72 4.91 11.09 0.87
C ASN A 72 6.33 11.19 1.47
N ALA A 73 6.57 12.01 2.49
CA ALA A 73 7.84 12.11 3.20
C ALA A 73 7.64 12.68 4.61
N GLY A 74 8.59 12.41 5.51
CA GLY A 74 8.62 13.02 6.84
C GLY A 74 9.30 14.39 6.80
N VAL A 75 8.88 15.29 7.68
CA VAL A 75 9.42 16.65 7.78
C VAL A 75 9.81 16.96 9.22
N ILE A 76 11.05 17.41 9.41
CA ILE A 76 11.65 17.76 10.70
C ILE A 76 12.09 19.23 10.70
N ASP A 77 11.70 19.96 11.73
CA ASP A 77 12.19 21.31 12.03
C ASP A 77 13.65 21.23 12.53
N ILE A 78 14.52 22.07 11.97
CA ILE A 78 15.93 22.17 12.37
C ILE A 78 16.29 23.55 12.94
N GLY A 79 15.31 24.43 13.16
CA GLY A 79 15.50 25.80 13.59
C GLY A 79 15.75 26.77 12.43
N ASP A 80 15.91 28.06 12.76
CA ASP A 80 16.21 29.13 11.81
C ASP A 80 15.23 29.25 10.62
N ASP A 81 13.95 28.90 10.85
CA ASP A 81 12.90 28.80 9.82
C ASP A 81 13.19 27.78 8.70
N ASP A 82 14.11 26.83 8.94
CA ASP A 82 14.50 25.76 8.03
C ASP A 82 13.92 24.38 8.43
N ALA A 83 13.75 23.50 7.44
CA ALA A 83 13.26 22.14 7.65
C ALA A 83 13.96 21.12 6.73
N ILE A 84 14.06 19.88 7.21
CA ILE A 84 14.54 18.73 6.42
C ILE A 84 13.36 17.85 6.03
N VAL A 85 13.24 17.57 4.73
CA VAL A 85 12.28 16.61 4.17
C VAL A 85 13.03 15.38 3.68
N PHE A 86 12.68 14.19 4.19
CA PHE A 86 13.34 12.97 3.74
C PHE A 86 12.43 11.74 3.80
N LYS A 87 12.75 10.75 2.97
CA LYS A 87 12.14 9.42 2.94
C LYS A 87 13.15 8.41 2.42
N ILE A 88 12.97 7.15 2.82
CA ILE A 88 13.66 6.00 2.27
C ILE A 88 12.63 5.06 1.61
N GLU A 89 12.99 4.54 0.44
CA GLU A 89 12.22 3.52 -0.29
C GLU A 89 13.16 2.39 -0.71
N SER A 90 12.58 1.26 -1.13
CA SER A 90 13.33 0.11 -1.60
C SER A 90 12.73 -0.44 -2.89
N HIS A 91 13.58 -0.88 -3.80
CA HIS A 91 13.20 -1.45 -5.10
C HIS A 91 13.70 -2.90 -5.25
N ASN A 92 13.66 -3.66 -4.16
CA ASN A 92 14.37 -4.93 -4.02
C ASN A 92 14.04 -5.98 -5.10
N HIS A 93 12.76 -6.22 -5.37
CA HIS A 93 12.35 -7.27 -6.31
C HIS A 93 12.70 -6.92 -7.76
N PRO A 94 12.38 -5.71 -8.28
CA PRO A 94 12.88 -5.29 -9.59
C PRO A 94 14.41 -5.33 -9.70
N SER A 95 15.17 -4.79 -8.73
CA SER A 95 16.64 -4.80 -8.77
C SER A 95 17.25 -6.21 -8.72
N PHE A 96 16.55 -7.19 -8.14
CA PHE A 96 16.96 -8.60 -8.22
C PHE A 96 16.86 -9.18 -9.64
N ILE A 97 15.84 -8.76 -10.41
CA ILE A 97 15.63 -9.23 -11.78
C ILE A 97 16.52 -8.48 -12.77
N GLU A 98 16.59 -7.15 -12.65
CA GLU A 98 17.41 -6.30 -13.50
C GLU A 98 17.95 -5.13 -12.67
N PRO A 99 19.26 -5.10 -12.35
CA PRO A 99 19.81 -4.16 -11.38
C PRO A 99 19.91 -2.71 -11.88
N TYR A 100 19.93 -2.47 -13.19
CA TYR A 100 20.10 -1.11 -13.73
C TYR A 100 18.80 -0.30 -13.74
N GLN A 101 17.68 -0.94 -14.06
CA GLN A 101 16.33 -0.36 -14.07
C GLN A 101 15.51 -0.72 -12.83
N GLY A 102 16.13 -1.43 -11.90
CA GLY A 102 15.52 -1.96 -10.68
C GLY A 102 15.07 -0.90 -9.71
#